data_AF-A0A9D3V5F9-F1
#
_entry.id   AF-A0A9D3V5F9-F1
#
_cell.length_a   1.000
_cell.length_b   1.000
_cell.length_c   1.000
_cell.angle_alpha   90.00
_cell.angle_beta   90.00
_cell.angle_gamma   90.00
#
_symmetry.space_group_name_H-M   'P 1'
#
loop_
_entity.id
_entity.type
_entity.pdbx_description
1 polymer ?
#
loop_
_entity_poly.entity_id
_entity_poly.type
_entity_poly.pdbx_seq_one_letter_code
_entity_poly.pdbx_strand_id
1 'polypeptide(L)'
;MMPVVTGIGKLRFRDTCAEAESFFKRKDLHPNQDKKACEELLDARTDVGPQEVMGDRSKSVLFVACMLAKELNKMNNKWKIMSKVWVELASYAASHCRASTHATYVSQGGELITFFWLLMAHFGLGVQFHINEEHARTKLIVGK
;
A
#
# COMPACT_ATOMS: atom_id res chain seq x y z
N MET A 1 13.71 -19.61 -5.77
CA MET A 1 12.26 -19.90 -5.65
C MET A 1 11.54 -18.57 -5.46
N MET A 2 10.73 -18.14 -6.43
CA MET A 2 9.97 -16.88 -6.33
C MET A 2 8.90 -17.04 -5.23
N PRO A 3 8.70 -16.06 -4.33
CA PRO A 3 7.66 -16.16 -3.30
C PRO A 3 6.28 -16.18 -3.97
N VAL A 4 5.43 -17.13 -3.59
CA VAL A 4 4.01 -17.23 -4.04
C VAL A 4 3.26 -15.90 -3.84
N VAL A 5 3.64 -15.14 -2.82
CA VAL A 5 3.07 -13.82 -2.46
C VAL A 5 3.33 -12.76 -3.54
N THR A 6 4.48 -12.80 -4.23
CA THR A 6 4.82 -11.85 -5.29
C THR A 6 3.90 -12.01 -6.51
N GLY A 7 3.38 -13.21 -6.73
CA GLY A 7 2.44 -13.50 -7.83
C GLY A 7 1.03 -12.97 -7.57
N ILE A 8 0.54 -13.06 -6.32
CA ILE A 8 -0.84 -12.67 -5.98
C ILE A 8 -1.04 -11.15 -6.10
N GLY A 9 -0.08 -10.35 -5.61
CA GLY A 9 -0.16 -8.89 -5.72
C GLY A 9 -0.18 -8.43 -7.18
N LYS A 10 0.72 -8.96 -8.01
CA LYS A 10 0.81 -8.66 -9.44
C LYS A 10 -0.46 -9.09 -10.19
N LEU A 11 -1.02 -10.24 -9.84
CA LEU A 11 -2.27 -10.75 -10.39
C LEU A 11 -3.44 -9.82 -10.06
N ARG A 12 -3.61 -9.45 -8.78
CA ARG A 12 -4.66 -8.53 -8.34
C ARG A 12 -4.56 -7.17 -9.03
N PHE A 13 -3.35 -6.62 -9.14
CA PHE A 13 -3.13 -5.35 -9.83
C PHE A 13 -3.58 -5.44 -11.29
N ARG A 14 -3.09 -6.43 -12.03
CA ARG A 14 -3.45 -6.65 -13.43
C ARG A 14 -4.95 -6.82 -13.62
N ASP A 15 -5.58 -7.67 -12.81
CA ASP A 15 -7.02 -7.95 -12.91
C ASP A 15 -7.85 -6.70 -12.56
N THR A 16 -7.40 -5.91 -11.57
CA THR A 16 -8.04 -4.62 -11.21
C THR A 16 -7.92 -3.60 -12.33
N CYS A 17 -6.75 -3.47 -12.96
CA CYS A 17 -6.56 -2.59 -14.12
C CYS A 17 -7.46 -3.01 -15.29
N ALA A 18 -7.50 -4.31 -15.62
CA ALA A 18 -8.35 -4.82 -16.70
C ALA A 18 -9.84 -4.58 -16.45
N GLU A 19 -10.30 -4.73 -15.19
CA GLU A 19 -11.67 -4.41 -14.81
C GLU A 19 -11.93 -2.89 -14.91
N ALA A 20 -11.03 -2.05 -14.41
CA ALA A 20 -11.16 -0.60 -14.48
C ALA A 20 -11.21 -0.08 -15.92
N GLU A 21 -10.33 -0.57 -16.79
CA GLU A 21 -10.35 -0.24 -18.23
C GLU A 21 -11.67 -0.65 -18.88
N SER A 22 -12.15 -1.85 -18.57
CA SER A 22 -13.44 -2.33 -19.09
C SER A 22 -14.60 -1.48 -18.59
N PHE A 23 -14.57 -1.07 -17.33
CA PHE A 23 -15.56 -0.19 -16.73
C PHE A 23 -15.58 1.18 -17.42
N PHE A 24 -14.42 1.82 -17.57
CA PHE A 24 -14.32 3.13 -18.22
C PHE A 24 -14.74 3.09 -19.69
N LYS A 25 -14.38 2.03 -20.42
CA LYS A 25 -14.85 1.82 -21.80
C LYS A 25 -16.37 1.68 -21.89
N ARG A 26 -17.00 0.93 -20.98
CA ARG A 26 -18.47 0.76 -20.95
C ARG A 26 -19.22 2.05 -20.62
N LYS A 27 -18.60 2.93 -19.83
CA LYS A 27 -19.16 4.23 -19.43
C LYS A 27 -18.81 5.37 -20.39
N ASP A 28 -18.14 5.06 -21.50
CA ASP A 28 -17.67 6.04 -22.50
C ASP A 28 -16.86 7.17 -21.85
N LEU A 29 -15.89 6.78 -21.02
CA LEU A 29 -15.00 7.68 -20.30
C LEU A 29 -13.64 7.79 -21.00
N HIS A 30 -13.23 9.03 -21.24
CA HIS A 30 -11.98 9.40 -21.89
C HIS A 30 -10.99 10.04 -20.90
N PRO A 31 -9.70 10.15 -21.27
CA PRO A 31 -8.72 10.89 -20.49
C PRO A 31 -9.19 12.31 -20.14
N ASN A 32 -8.76 12.82 -18.98
CA ASN A 32 -9.15 14.13 -18.41
C ASN A 32 -10.62 14.25 -17.99
N GLN A 33 -11.33 13.13 -17.82
CA GLN A 33 -12.70 13.10 -17.27
C GLN A 33 -12.73 12.58 -15.83
N ASP A 34 -11.68 12.84 -15.04
CA ASP A 34 -11.47 12.27 -13.71
C ASP A 34 -12.66 12.49 -12.78
N LYS A 35 -13.29 13.69 -12.84
CA LYS A 35 -14.48 14.00 -12.04
C LYS A 35 -15.65 13.07 -12.39
N LYS A 36 -15.95 12.93 -13.68
CA LYS A 36 -17.03 12.04 -14.18
C LYS A 36 -16.71 10.58 -13.87
N ALA A 37 -15.45 10.17 -14.02
CA ALA A 37 -15.00 8.83 -13.67
C ALA A 37 -15.19 8.53 -12.17
N CYS A 38 -14.87 9.48 -11.30
CA CYS A 38 -15.12 9.35 -9.86
C CYS A 38 -16.61 9.24 -9.54
N GLU A 39 -17.46 10.06 -10.17
CA GLU A 39 -18.91 10.00 -10.01
C GLU A 39 -19.48 8.64 -10.43
N GLU A 40 -19.07 8.12 -11.60
CA GLU A 40 -19.50 6.80 -12.09
C GLU A 40 -19.02 5.65 -11.19
N LEU A 41 -17.79 5.72 -10.67
CA LEU A 41 -17.26 4.73 -9.71
C LEU A 41 -18.03 4.77 -8.38
N LEU A 42 -18.45 5.95 -7.94
CA LEU A 42 -19.24 6.14 -6.73
C LEU A 42 -20.72 5.80 -6.94
N ASP A 43 -21.23 5.86 -8.15
CA ASP A 43 -22.60 5.44 -8.48
C ASP A 43 -22.72 3.93 -8.72
N ALA A 44 -21.61 3.28 -9.10
CA ALA A 44 -21.54 1.84 -9.38
C ALA A 44 -22.30 1.03 -8.33
N ARG A 45 -23.22 0.17 -8.78
CA ARG A 45 -24.10 -0.58 -7.88
C ARG A 45 -23.27 -1.53 -7.00
N THR A 46 -23.31 -1.34 -5.68
CA THR A 46 -22.54 -2.12 -4.70
C THR A 46 -23.40 -2.70 -3.58
N ASP A 47 -24.67 -2.95 -3.86
CA ASP A 47 -25.64 -3.52 -2.91
C ASP A 47 -25.48 -5.04 -2.72
N VAL A 48 -24.64 -5.66 -3.55
CA VAL A 48 -24.31 -7.09 -3.53
C VAL A 48 -23.04 -7.31 -2.71
N GLY A 49 -22.99 -8.35 -1.86
CA GLY A 49 -21.83 -8.59 -1.01
C GLY A 49 -20.56 -8.90 -1.83
N PRO A 50 -19.34 -8.50 -1.38
CA PRO A 50 -18.12 -8.76 -2.12
C PRO A 50 -17.90 -10.26 -2.41
N GLN A 51 -18.41 -11.16 -1.56
CA GLN A 51 -18.33 -12.61 -1.75
C GLN A 51 -19.21 -13.12 -2.91
N GLU A 52 -20.26 -12.40 -3.29
CA GLU A 52 -21.16 -12.77 -4.38
C GLU A 52 -20.68 -12.21 -5.73
N VAL A 53 -19.92 -11.10 -5.73
CA VAL A 53 -19.38 -10.45 -6.94
C VAL A 53 -17.96 -10.93 -7.26
N MET A 54 -17.19 -11.35 -6.25
CA MET A 54 -15.89 -12.00 -6.45
C MET A 54 -16.09 -13.45 -6.91
N GLY A 55 -16.44 -13.62 -8.18
CA GLY A 55 -16.35 -14.93 -8.81
C GLY A 55 -14.93 -15.47 -8.76
N ASP A 56 -14.80 -16.80 -8.68
CA ASP A 56 -13.52 -17.54 -8.51
C ASP A 56 -12.44 -17.23 -9.58
N ARG A 57 -12.81 -16.54 -10.67
CA ARG A 57 -11.98 -16.26 -11.85
C ARG A 57 -11.20 -14.94 -11.80
N SER A 58 -11.65 -13.93 -11.06
CA SER A 58 -11.04 -12.57 -11.03
C SER A 58 -10.72 -12.17 -9.60
N LYS A 59 -9.47 -11.81 -9.31
CA LYS A 59 -9.07 -11.31 -7.98
C LYS A 59 -9.06 -9.79 -7.89
N SER A 60 -9.77 -9.10 -8.78
CA SER A 60 -9.85 -7.65 -8.78
C SER A 60 -10.42 -7.11 -7.47
N VAL A 61 -9.94 -5.93 -7.06
CA VAL A 61 -10.41 -5.22 -5.87
C VAL A 61 -11.24 -3.98 -6.20
N LEU A 62 -11.55 -3.72 -7.49
CA LEU A 62 -12.24 -2.50 -7.92
C LEU A 62 -13.60 -2.33 -7.22
N PHE A 63 -14.41 -3.40 -7.19
CA PHE A 63 -15.70 -3.40 -6.52
C PHE A 63 -15.61 -3.05 -5.03
N VAL A 64 -14.67 -3.68 -4.32
CA VAL A 64 -14.42 -3.41 -2.89
C VAL A 64 -13.91 -1.99 -2.69
N ALA A 65 -13.07 -1.48 -3.60
CA ALA A 65 -12.61 -0.11 -3.55
C ALA A 65 -13.78 0.89 -3.71
N CYS A 66 -14.73 0.65 -4.62
CA CYS A 66 -15.93 1.48 -4.77
C CYS A 66 -16.81 1.45 -3.52
N MET A 67 -17.03 0.27 -2.91
CA MET A 67 -17.74 0.16 -1.63
C MET A 67 -17.06 0.95 -0.53
N LEU A 68 -15.74 0.78 -0.37
CA LEU A 68 -14.97 1.48 0.65
C LEU A 68 -15.01 3.00 0.42
N ALA A 69 -14.93 3.46 -0.83
CA ALA A 69 -15.04 4.88 -1.17
C ALA A 69 -16.41 5.47 -0.78
N LYS A 70 -17.50 4.72 -0.98
CA LYS A 70 -18.85 5.11 -0.52
C LYS A 70 -18.92 5.23 1.00
N GLU A 71 -18.42 4.24 1.73
CA GLU A 71 -18.41 4.27 3.19
C GLU A 71 -17.56 5.42 3.73
N LEU A 72 -16.39 5.66 3.14
CA LEU A 72 -15.54 6.81 3.50
C LEU A 72 -16.24 8.14 3.22
N ASN A 73 -17.02 8.27 2.14
CA ASN A 73 -17.74 9.51 1.85
C ASN A 73 -18.87 9.82 2.84
N LYS A 74 -19.38 8.82 3.58
CA LYS A 74 -20.34 9.04 4.68
C LYS A 74 -19.67 9.57 5.94
N MET A 75 -18.33 9.58 6.01
CA MET A 75 -17.57 9.96 7.20
C MET A 75 -17.01 11.38 7.09
N ASN A 76 -17.21 12.19 8.13
CA ASN A 76 -16.66 13.54 8.21
C ASN A 76 -15.12 13.57 8.37
N ASN A 77 -14.51 12.47 8.81
CA ASN A 77 -13.08 12.35 9.10
C ASN A 77 -12.31 11.48 8.08
N LYS A 78 -12.86 11.25 6.88
CA LYS A 78 -12.30 10.35 5.87
C LYS A 78 -10.82 10.61 5.54
N TRP A 79 -10.42 11.87 5.44
CA TRP A 79 -9.02 12.25 5.16
C TRP A 79 -8.08 11.92 6.31
N LYS A 80 -8.55 11.99 7.56
CA LYS A 80 -7.80 11.59 8.75
C LYS A 80 -7.66 10.07 8.84
N ILE A 81 -8.67 9.32 8.41
CA ILE A 81 -8.59 7.86 8.31
C ILE A 81 -7.59 7.48 7.21
N MET A 82 -7.72 8.09 6.04
CA MET A 82 -6.85 7.84 4.89
C MET A 82 -5.38 8.12 5.22
N SER A 83 -5.09 9.24 5.88
CA SER A 83 -3.71 9.56 6.27
C SER A 83 -3.12 8.55 7.24
N LYS A 84 -3.89 8.05 8.22
CA LYS A 84 -3.45 7.00 9.15
C LYS A 84 -3.13 5.70 8.43
N VAL A 85 -4.03 5.24 7.55
CA VAL A 85 -3.83 4.00 6.77
C VAL A 85 -2.59 4.10 5.89
N TRP A 86 -2.37 5.23 5.23
CA TRP A 86 -1.17 5.43 4.42
C TRP A 86 0.11 5.42 5.24
N VAL A 87 0.11 6.07 6.41
CA VAL A 87 1.27 6.03 7.33
C VAL A 87 1.53 4.59 7.78
N GLU A 88 0.50 3.84 8.19
CA GLU A 88 0.64 2.44 8.58
C GLU A 88 1.22 1.58 7.46
N LEU A 89 0.69 1.70 6.23
CA LEU A 89 1.14 0.93 5.08
C LEU A 89 2.57 1.27 4.67
N ALA A 90 2.93 2.55 4.66
CA ALA A 90 4.27 3.02 4.34
C ALA A 90 5.29 2.62 5.41
N SER A 91 4.94 2.74 6.70
CA SER A 91 5.77 2.27 7.82
C SER A 91 5.97 0.76 7.80
N TYR A 92 4.93 0.00 7.47
CA TYR A 92 5.03 -1.45 7.29
C TYR A 92 6.00 -1.79 6.15
N ALA A 93 5.83 -1.17 4.98
CA ALA A 93 6.71 -1.39 3.83
C ALA A 93 8.16 -0.99 4.15
N ALA A 94 8.38 0.16 4.81
CA ALA A 94 9.69 0.63 5.21
C ALA A 94 10.40 -0.35 6.15
N SER A 95 9.68 -0.90 7.13
CA SER A 95 10.23 -1.83 8.14
C SER A 95 10.53 -3.23 7.60
N HIS A 96 9.83 -3.66 6.55
CA HIS A 96 9.95 -5.01 5.99
C HIS A 96 10.80 -5.07 4.70
N CYS A 97 11.21 -3.91 4.17
CA CYS A 97 12.22 -3.84 3.13
C CYS A 97 13.64 -4.00 3.73
N ARG A 98 14.51 -4.74 3.04
CA ARG A 98 15.90 -4.95 3.49
C ARG A 98 16.64 -3.61 3.48
N ALA A 99 17.42 -3.34 4.53
CA ALA A 99 18.23 -2.12 4.62
C ALA A 99 19.19 -1.95 3.42
N SER A 100 19.71 -3.05 2.87
CA SER A 100 20.53 -3.04 1.65
C SER A 100 19.77 -2.55 0.41
N THR A 101 18.47 -2.84 0.32
CA THR A 101 17.60 -2.35 -0.75
C THR A 101 17.41 -0.85 -0.61
N HIS A 102 17.08 -0.36 0.59
CA HIS A 102 16.98 1.09 0.85
C HIS A 102 18.27 1.84 0.53
N ALA A 103 19.43 1.35 0.99
CA ALA A 103 20.73 1.97 0.75
C ALA A 103 21.11 2.07 -0.74
N THR A 104 20.67 1.11 -1.56
CA THR A 104 20.94 1.13 -3.01
C THR A 104 20.16 2.23 -3.72
N TYR A 105 18.95 2.56 -3.25
CA TYR A 105 18.11 3.59 -3.85
C TYR A 105 18.43 5.01 -3.36
N VAL A 106 19.09 5.18 -2.21
CA VAL A 106 19.51 6.51 -1.71
C VAL A 106 20.43 7.23 -2.70
N SER A 107 21.37 6.52 -3.34
CA SER A 107 22.29 7.10 -4.31
C SER A 107 21.66 7.38 -5.68
N GLN A 108 20.42 6.92 -5.92
CA GLN A 108 19.67 7.08 -7.16
C GLN A 108 18.53 8.11 -7.04
N GLY A 109 18.49 8.90 -5.97
CA GLY A 109 17.47 9.92 -5.71
C GLY A 109 16.47 9.56 -4.61
N GLY A 110 16.51 8.34 -4.09
CA GLY A 110 15.66 7.84 -3.01
C GLY A 110 14.21 7.58 -3.43
N GLU A 111 13.60 6.53 -2.90
CA GLU A 111 12.15 6.31 -3.03
C GLU A 111 11.43 6.88 -1.79
N LEU A 112 10.14 7.21 -1.90
CA LEU A 112 9.34 7.70 -0.76
C LEU A 112 9.46 6.79 0.47
N ILE A 113 9.48 5.47 0.26
CA ILE A 113 9.61 4.47 1.33
C ILE A 113 10.98 4.57 2.04
N THR A 114 12.03 4.99 1.34
CA THR A 114 13.35 5.23 1.93
C THR A 114 13.32 6.39 2.93
N PHE A 115 12.54 7.45 2.64
CA PHE A 115 12.33 8.55 3.58
C PHE A 115 11.56 8.09 4.82
N PHE A 116 10.53 7.27 4.66
CA PHE A 116 9.82 6.66 5.80
C PHE A 116 10.76 5.79 6.64
N TRP A 117 11.63 5.01 6.02
CA TRP A 117 12.63 4.20 6.73
C TRP A 117 13.62 5.06 7.53
N LEU A 118 14.16 6.13 6.93
CA LEU A 118 15.05 7.08 7.63
C LEU A 118 14.34 7.79 8.79
N LEU A 119 13.09 8.22 8.58
CA LEU A 119 12.28 8.87 9.61
C LEU A 119 12.02 7.94 10.79
N MET A 120 11.67 6.68 10.49
CA MET A 120 11.49 5.65 11.52
C MET A 120 12.79 5.36 12.25
N ALA A 121 13.94 5.29 11.56
CA ALA A 121 15.24 5.13 12.20
C ALA A 121 15.58 6.30 13.13
N HIS A 122 15.32 7.55 12.69
CA HIS A 122 15.54 8.75 13.48
C HIS A 122 14.69 8.77 14.77
N PHE A 123 13.44 8.29 14.70
CA PHE A 123 12.57 8.19 15.87
C PHE A 123 12.76 6.88 16.67
N GLY A 124 13.67 5.99 16.27
CA GLY A 124 13.89 4.70 16.94
C GLY A 124 12.75 3.69 16.77
N LEU A 125 11.93 3.82 15.72
CA LEU A 125 10.68 3.06 15.49
C LEU A 125 10.84 1.83 14.56
N GLY A 126 12.02 1.24 14.43
CA GLY A 126 12.24 0.08 13.55
C GLY A 126 12.64 -1.19 14.29
N VAL A 127 12.20 -2.35 13.80
CA VAL A 127 12.52 -3.67 14.37
C VAL A 127 14.03 -3.93 14.44
N GLN A 128 14.80 -3.36 13.51
CA GLN A 128 16.26 -3.41 13.49
C GLN A 128 16.95 -2.53 14.55
N PHE A 129 16.20 -1.63 15.19
CA PHE A 129 16.69 -0.69 16.20
C PHE A 129 16.19 -1.01 17.61
N HIS A 130 15.40 -2.08 17.78
CA HIS A 130 15.27 -2.74 19.07
C HIS A 130 16.61 -3.39 19.41
N ILE A 131 17.56 -2.56 19.84
CA ILE A 131 18.71 -3.00 20.60
C ILE A 131 18.11 -3.57 21.89
N ASN A 132 17.95 -4.89 21.96
CA ASN A 132 17.93 -5.54 23.26
C ASN A 132 19.17 -5.03 23.98
N GLU A 133 18.95 -4.36 25.10
CA GLU A 133 19.94 -3.64 25.93
C GLU A 133 21.16 -4.50 26.32
N GLU A 134 21.12 -5.81 26.03
CA GLU A 134 22.17 -6.79 26.24
C GLU A 134 23.29 -6.83 25.18
N HIS A 135 23.08 -6.29 23.96
CA HIS A 135 24.11 -6.37 22.89
C HIS A 135 24.96 -5.11 22.70
N ALA A 136 24.71 -4.03 23.45
CA ALA A 136 25.48 -2.80 23.37
C ALA A 136 26.73 -2.77 24.27
N ARG A 137 27.00 -3.82 25.05
CA ARG A 137 28.17 -3.90 25.96
C ARG A 137 29.18 -4.96 25.56
N THR A 138 29.65 -4.95 24.31
CA THR A 138 30.95 -5.56 24.01
C THR A 138 32.04 -4.63 24.54
N LYS A 139 32.43 -4.84 25.81
CA LYS A 139 33.61 -4.19 26.41
C LYS A 139 34.82 -4.48 25.52
N LEU A 140 35.43 -3.42 24.98
CA LEU A 140 36.79 -3.49 24.44
C LEU A 140 37.74 -3.82 25.58
N ILE A 141 38.20 -5.06 25.64
CA ILE A 141 39.34 -5.44 26.46
C ILE A 141 40.59 -5.04 25.67
N VAL A 142 41.18 -3.90 26.04
CA VAL A 142 42.51 -3.53 25.58
C VAL A 142 43.52 -4.37 26.37
N GLY A 143 44.14 -5.33 25.70
CA GLY A 143 45.30 -6.07 26.23
C GLY A 143 46.48 -5.12 26.42
N LYS A 144 47.19 -5.32 27.53
CA LYS A 144 48.33 -4.52 27.99
C LYS A 144 49.62 -4.91 27.27
#